data_AF-A0A0D9X6Q7-F1
#
_entry.id   AF-A0A0D9X6Q7-F1
#
_cell.length_a   1.000
_cell.length_b   1.000
_cell.length_c   1.000
_cell.angle_alpha   90.00
_cell.angle_beta   90.00
_cell.angle_gamma   90.00
#
_symmetry.space_group_name_H-M   'P 1'
#
loop_
_entity.id
_entity.type
_entity.pdbx_description
1 polymer ?
#
loop_
_entity_poly.entity_id
_entity_poly.type
_entity_poly.pdbx_seq_one_letter_code
_entity_poly.pdbx_strand_id
1 'polypeptide(L)'
;MLDIDFGTYPIVTSSSPSAGGICTGLGIAPRSISDLIGVVGKRLHNQGRLWSIPTELLDKTSDLLRASGMEFGTTTGRPRHCGWLDIVALKYCCQINDFSSLNLTKLDVLTGLKEIKLGISYCTEYDKEIESFPLNLDLLEKIKVTYESTMSNMRFYQDERMISLLDLPDTARMHVERIEELIGIPVHYIGVGPGRDALRYK
;
A
#
# COMPACT_ATOMS: atom_id res chain seq x y z
N MET A 1 7.96 5.69 1.87
CA MET A 1 8.92 4.65 1.42
C MET A 1 9.90 5.07 0.32
N LEU A 2 9.72 6.21 -0.36
CA LEU A 2 10.72 6.77 -1.29
C LEU A 2 11.46 7.97 -0.68
N ASP A 3 11.32 8.16 0.63
CA ASP A 3 11.93 9.28 1.34
C ASP A 3 13.45 9.12 1.43
N ILE A 4 14.20 10.21 1.35
CA ILE A 4 15.66 10.17 1.36
C ILE A 4 16.23 9.56 2.66
N ASP A 5 15.56 9.79 3.80
CA ASP A 5 16.00 9.34 5.11
C ASP A 5 15.31 8.04 5.53
N PHE A 6 14.01 7.94 5.22
CA PHE A 6 13.14 6.85 5.68
C PHE A 6 12.75 5.84 4.60
N GLY A 7 13.28 5.99 3.39
CA GLY A 7 13.02 5.08 2.28
C GLY A 7 14.02 3.94 2.18
N THR A 8 13.87 3.14 1.14
CA THR A 8 14.80 2.05 0.79
C THR A 8 16.06 2.60 0.13
N TYR A 9 16.86 3.37 0.87
CA TYR A 9 18.09 4.00 0.36
C TYR A 9 19.06 2.97 -0.23
N PRO A 10 19.71 3.22 -1.38
CA PRO A 10 19.71 4.46 -2.17
C PRO A 10 18.59 4.55 -3.21
N ILE A 11 17.61 3.65 -3.20
CA ILE A 11 16.51 3.59 -4.17
C ILE A 11 15.34 4.46 -3.69
N VAL A 12 15.62 5.77 -3.63
CA VAL A 12 14.74 6.80 -3.07
C VAL A 12 14.79 8.06 -3.94
N THR A 13 13.89 9.01 -3.69
CA THR A 13 14.06 10.36 -4.24
C THR A 13 15.05 11.14 -3.37
N SER A 14 15.65 12.19 -3.93
CA SER A 14 16.54 13.12 -3.21
C SER A 14 15.78 14.17 -2.40
N SER A 15 14.56 13.87 -1.96
CA SER A 15 13.67 14.78 -1.24
C SER A 15 12.94 14.06 -0.11
N SER A 16 12.24 14.83 0.72
CA SER A 16 11.50 14.34 1.89
C SER A 16 9.99 14.36 1.62
N PRO A 17 9.39 13.31 1.00
CA PRO A 17 7.95 13.14 0.87
C PRO A 17 7.24 12.74 2.17
N SER A 18 7.96 12.59 3.29
CA SER A 18 7.35 12.44 4.62
C SER A 18 6.67 13.73 5.12
N ALA A 19 5.86 13.60 6.17
CA ALA A 19 5.15 14.72 6.81
C ALA A 19 6.09 15.85 7.26
N GLY A 20 7.32 15.51 7.68
CA GLY A 20 8.35 16.50 8.02
C GLY A 20 8.72 17.42 6.86
N GLY A 21 8.67 16.90 5.62
CA GLY A 21 8.91 17.68 4.40
C GLY A 21 7.87 18.78 4.16
N ILE A 22 6.66 18.65 4.70
CA ILE A 22 5.64 19.71 4.66
C ILE A 22 6.13 20.93 5.43
N CYS A 23 6.69 20.70 6.62
CA CYS A 23 7.17 21.77 7.50
C CYS A 23 8.38 22.49 6.88
N THR A 24 9.38 21.73 6.42
CA THR A 24 10.60 22.30 5.85
C THR A 24 10.34 22.94 4.48
N GLY A 25 9.42 22.39 3.69
CA GLY A 25 9.06 22.93 2.37
C GLY A 25 8.20 24.18 2.41
N LEU A 26 7.31 24.33 3.41
CA LEU A 26 6.40 25.48 3.54
C LEU A 26 6.83 26.51 4.59
N GLY A 27 7.80 26.19 5.44
CA GLY A 27 8.24 27.07 6.53
C GLY A 27 7.19 27.24 7.64
N ILE A 28 6.35 26.22 7.86
CA ILE A 28 5.28 26.24 8.87
C ILE A 28 5.69 25.48 10.12
N ALA A 29 5.11 25.85 11.26
CA ALA A 29 5.35 25.16 12.52
C ALA A 29 4.76 23.74 12.48
N PRO A 30 5.46 22.69 12.95
CA PRO A 30 4.91 21.33 12.94
C PRO A 30 3.57 21.18 13.65
N ARG A 31 3.31 22.00 14.68
CA ARG A 31 2.05 22.03 15.42
C ARG A 31 0.85 22.59 14.63
N SER A 32 1.06 23.16 13.44
CA SER A 32 -0.02 23.65 12.60
C SER A 32 -0.65 22.57 11.71
N ILE A 33 -0.04 21.38 11.65
CA ILE A 33 -0.58 20.24 10.90
C ILE A 33 -1.63 19.57 11.79
N SER A 34 -2.87 19.47 11.30
CA SER A 34 -3.97 18.79 12.01
C SER A 34 -4.12 17.34 11.55
N ASP A 35 -4.67 17.13 10.36
CA ASP A 35 -5.03 15.81 9.85
C ASP A 35 -4.12 15.44 8.69
N LEU A 36 -3.46 14.29 8.82
CA LEU A 36 -2.66 13.67 7.75
C LEU A 36 -3.36 12.40 7.28
N ILE A 37 -3.70 12.37 6.00
CA ILE A 37 -4.35 11.21 5.37
C ILE A 37 -3.30 10.42 4.59
N GLY A 38 -3.04 9.19 5.00
CA GLY A 38 -2.13 8.29 4.29
C GLY A 38 -2.80 7.67 3.07
N VAL A 39 -2.35 8.00 1.86
CA VAL A 39 -2.85 7.35 0.65
C VAL A 39 -2.14 6.01 0.47
N VAL A 40 -2.88 4.93 0.66
CA VAL A 40 -2.40 3.56 0.50
C VAL A 40 -2.96 3.04 -0.80
N GLY A 41 -2.06 2.72 -1.72
CA GLY A 41 -2.37 2.00 -2.94
C GLY A 41 -1.37 0.88 -3.12
N LYS A 42 -1.46 0.20 -4.26
CA LYS A 42 -0.38 -0.71 -4.64
C LYS A 42 0.93 0.04 -4.72
N ARG A 43 1.96 -0.52 -4.09
CA ARG A 43 3.31 -0.01 -4.22
C ARG A 43 3.79 -0.29 -5.64
N LEU A 44 4.03 0.78 -6.38
CA LEU A 44 4.45 0.74 -7.76
C LEU A 44 5.90 1.17 -7.82
N HIS A 45 6.80 0.22 -8.00
CA HIS A 45 8.19 0.57 -8.23
C HIS A 45 8.40 0.81 -9.72
N ASN A 46 8.85 2.02 -10.04
CA ASN A 46 9.29 2.36 -11.36
C ASN A 46 10.65 3.07 -11.22
N GLN A 47 11.70 2.27 -11.19
CA GLN A 47 13.06 2.66 -11.55
C GLN A 47 13.80 1.39 -11.93
N GLY A 48 14.60 1.44 -13.00
CA GLY A 48 15.21 0.28 -13.66
C GLY A 48 16.30 -0.44 -12.86
N ARG A 49 16.10 -0.67 -11.55
CA ARG A 49 16.99 -1.45 -10.69
C ARG A 49 16.23 -2.56 -9.99
N LEU A 50 16.93 -3.68 -9.94
CA LEU A 50 16.52 -5.06 -9.72
C LEU A 50 16.35 -5.38 -8.22
N TRP A 51 15.65 -4.53 -7.45
CA TRP A 51 15.53 -4.77 -6.01
C TRP A 51 14.20 -5.45 -5.65
N SER A 52 14.29 -6.60 -4.98
CA SER A 52 13.12 -7.37 -4.55
C SER A 52 12.33 -6.59 -3.50
N ILE A 53 11.08 -6.27 -3.83
CA ILE A 53 10.12 -5.85 -2.81
C ILE A 53 9.68 -7.13 -2.08
N PRO A 54 9.67 -7.18 -0.74
CA PRO A 54 9.37 -8.42 -0.02
C PRO A 54 8.04 -9.07 -0.44
N THR A 55 7.04 -8.24 -0.79
CA THR A 55 5.71 -8.69 -1.24
C THR A 55 5.52 -8.78 -2.75
N GLU A 56 6.60 -8.68 -3.54
CA GLU A 56 6.53 -8.72 -4.99
C GLU A 56 6.00 -10.05 -5.52
N LEU A 57 5.16 -9.98 -6.55
CA LEU A 57 4.65 -11.14 -7.26
C LEU A 57 5.32 -11.26 -8.63
N LEU A 58 5.83 -12.45 -8.92
CA LEU A 58 6.45 -12.81 -10.21
C LEU A 58 5.61 -13.83 -11.00
N ASP A 59 4.41 -14.12 -10.53
CA ASP A 59 3.49 -15.10 -11.10
C ASP A 59 2.38 -14.44 -11.96
N LYS A 60 1.47 -15.27 -12.47
CA LYS A 60 0.30 -14.79 -13.25
C LYS A 60 -0.60 -13.83 -12.46
N THR A 61 -0.58 -13.91 -11.12
CA THR A 61 -1.34 -12.99 -10.27
C THR A 61 -0.82 -11.56 -10.46
N SER A 62 0.50 -11.37 -10.53
CA SER A 62 1.13 -10.09 -10.85
C SER A 62 0.63 -9.48 -12.16
N ASP A 63 0.51 -10.30 -13.21
CA ASP A 63 0.05 -9.85 -14.52
C ASP A 63 -1.42 -9.43 -14.50
N LEU A 64 -2.28 -10.18 -13.79
CA LEU A 64 -3.69 -9.82 -13.57
C LEU A 64 -3.80 -8.49 -12.82
N LEU A 65 -3.03 -8.33 -11.75
CA LEU A 65 -3.00 -7.09 -10.98
C LEU A 65 -2.53 -5.89 -11.80
N ARG A 66 -1.52 -6.11 -12.66
CA ARG A 66 -0.96 -5.07 -13.52
C ARG A 66 -1.95 -4.65 -14.60
N ALA A 67 -2.60 -5.61 -15.26
CA ALA A 67 -3.59 -5.35 -16.30
C ALA A 67 -4.82 -4.63 -15.74
N SER A 68 -5.41 -5.16 -14.67
CA SER A 68 -6.60 -4.58 -14.03
C SER A 68 -6.34 -3.19 -13.44
N GLY A 69 -5.14 -2.94 -12.90
CA GLY A 69 -4.77 -1.65 -12.32
C GLY A 69 -4.23 -0.62 -13.31
N MET A 70 -4.11 -0.99 -14.59
CA MET A 70 -3.43 -0.22 -15.64
C MET A 70 -2.03 0.22 -15.23
N GLU A 71 -1.26 -0.70 -14.63
CA GLU A 71 0.03 -0.39 -14.01
C GLU A 71 1.19 -0.36 -15.01
N PHE A 72 1.11 0.61 -15.91
CA PHE A 72 2.11 0.89 -16.93
C PHE A 72 2.56 2.35 -16.82
N GLY A 73 3.82 2.61 -17.16
CA GLY A 73 4.32 3.97 -17.29
C GLY A 73 3.52 4.72 -18.36
N THR A 74 2.97 5.88 -18.03
CA THR A 74 2.11 6.66 -18.95
C THR A 74 2.84 7.08 -20.23
N THR A 75 4.11 7.46 -20.13
CA THR A 75 4.93 7.85 -21.29
C THR A 75 5.62 6.67 -21.94
N THR A 76 6.22 5.78 -21.14
CA THR A 76 7.12 4.73 -21.65
C THR A 76 6.41 3.40 -21.92
N GLY A 77 5.19 3.22 -21.42
CA GLY A 77 4.46 1.95 -21.46
C GLY A 77 5.10 0.83 -20.63
N ARG A 78 6.16 1.10 -19.85
CA ARG A 78 6.88 0.06 -19.11
C ARG A 78 5.99 -0.55 -18.02
N PRO A 79 5.92 -1.89 -17.91
CA PRO A 79 5.15 -2.54 -16.87
C PRO A 79 5.75 -2.24 -15.51
N ARG A 80 4.89 -1.96 -14.52
CA ARG A 80 5.32 -1.77 -13.13
C ARG A 80 5.26 -3.08 -12.38
N HIS A 81 6.18 -3.25 -11.43
CA HIS A 81 6.19 -4.37 -10.51
C HIS A 81 4.95 -4.28 -9.60
N CYS A 82 4.29 -5.42 -9.39
CA CYS A 82 3.07 -5.53 -8.60
C CYS A 82 3.29 -6.56 -7.48
N GLY A 83 2.65 -6.34 -6.34
CA GLY A 83 2.77 -7.19 -5.18
C GLY A 83 1.54 -7.09 -4.27
N TRP A 84 1.55 -7.91 -3.22
CA TRP A 84 0.56 -7.82 -2.15
C TRP A 84 0.80 -6.57 -1.28
N LEU A 85 -0.24 -6.15 -0.57
CA LEU A 85 -0.11 -5.04 0.38
C LEU A 85 0.81 -5.48 1.53
N ASP A 86 1.81 -4.64 1.80
CA ASP A 86 2.83 -4.88 2.81
C ASP A 86 2.48 -4.10 4.08
N ILE A 87 2.02 -4.82 5.10
CA ILE A 87 1.56 -4.24 6.35
C ILE A 87 2.75 -3.82 7.20
N VAL A 88 3.90 -4.51 7.13
CA VAL A 88 5.11 -4.13 7.89
C VAL A 88 5.63 -2.79 7.40
N ALA A 89 5.75 -2.61 6.07
CA ALA A 89 6.15 -1.34 5.48
C ALA A 89 5.12 -0.22 5.73
N LEU A 90 3.83 -0.55 5.70
CA LEU A 90 2.77 0.42 5.96
C LEU A 90 2.75 0.87 7.42
N LYS A 91 2.90 -0.04 8.39
CA LYS A 91 3.07 0.30 9.82
C LYS A 91 4.24 1.25 10.05
N TYR A 92 5.39 0.95 9.45
CA TYR A 92 6.56 1.82 9.52
C TYR A 92 6.27 3.21 8.92
N CYS A 93 5.60 3.26 7.77
CA CYS A 93 5.18 4.52 7.16
C CYS A 93 4.21 5.31 8.04
N CYS A 94 3.31 4.62 8.73
CA CYS A 94 2.38 5.24 9.68
C CYS A 94 3.11 5.80 10.91
N GLN A 95 4.09 5.08 11.47
CA GLN A 95 4.90 5.55 12.59
C GLN A 95 5.68 6.83 12.27
N ILE A 96 6.15 6.99 11.03
CA ILE A 96 6.92 8.17 10.62
C ILE A 96 6.04 9.39 10.38
N ASN A 97 4.85 9.19 9.84
CA ASN A 97 4.00 10.29 9.38
C ASN A 97 2.84 10.60 10.33
N ASP A 98 2.56 9.73 11.30
CA ASP A 98 1.46 9.86 12.25
C ASP A 98 0.11 10.15 11.55
N PHE A 99 -0.28 9.25 10.64
CA PHE A 99 -1.50 9.43 9.87
C PHE A 99 -2.74 9.38 10.78
N SER A 100 -3.57 10.42 10.69
CA SER A 100 -4.90 10.48 11.32
C SER A 100 -5.87 9.43 10.76
N SER A 101 -5.78 9.16 9.46
CA SER A 101 -6.62 8.21 8.74
C SER A 101 -5.96 7.78 7.43
N LEU A 102 -6.49 6.73 6.83
CA LEU A 102 -6.01 6.18 5.56
C LEU A 102 -7.04 6.32 4.45
N ASN A 103 -6.53 6.43 3.22
CA ASN A 103 -7.28 6.30 1.98
C ASN A 103 -6.78 5.06 1.23
N LEU A 104 -7.57 3.99 1.21
CA LEU A 104 -7.28 2.76 0.47
C LEU A 104 -7.76 2.90 -0.97
N THR A 105 -6.82 2.95 -1.92
CA THR A 105 -7.13 3.18 -3.33
C THR A 105 -7.09 1.89 -4.16
N LYS A 106 -7.81 1.91 -5.29
CA LYS A 106 -7.81 0.83 -6.29
C LYS A 106 -8.27 -0.53 -5.74
N LEU A 107 -9.25 -0.54 -4.85
CA LEU A 107 -9.77 -1.76 -4.26
C LEU A 107 -10.49 -2.64 -5.31
N ASP A 108 -11.07 -2.00 -6.33
CA ASP A 108 -11.70 -2.62 -7.50
C ASP A 108 -10.75 -3.54 -8.29
N VAL A 109 -9.45 -3.24 -8.29
CA VAL A 109 -8.41 -4.03 -8.99
C VAL A 109 -8.26 -5.45 -8.41
N LEU A 110 -8.72 -5.68 -7.18
CA LEU A 110 -8.68 -6.98 -6.53
C LEU A 110 -9.85 -7.90 -6.94
N THR A 111 -10.77 -7.40 -7.76
CA THR A 111 -11.92 -8.16 -8.26
C THR A 111 -11.49 -9.40 -9.06
N GLY A 112 -12.13 -10.53 -8.78
CA GLY A 112 -11.93 -11.77 -9.53
C GLY A 112 -10.68 -12.56 -9.17
N LEU A 113 -9.88 -12.09 -8.20
CA LEU A 113 -8.76 -12.85 -7.67
C LEU A 113 -9.25 -14.01 -6.81
N LYS A 114 -8.68 -15.20 -7.03
CA LYS A 114 -9.01 -16.39 -6.25
C LYS A 114 -8.57 -16.28 -4.79
N GLU A 115 -7.52 -15.52 -4.53
CA GLU A 115 -6.95 -15.34 -3.20
C GLU A 115 -6.32 -13.94 -3.10
N ILE A 116 -6.47 -13.28 -1.96
CA ILE A 116 -5.86 -11.97 -1.65
C ILE A 116 -5.07 -12.11 -0.36
N LYS A 117 -3.79 -11.76 -0.41
CA LYS A 117 -2.87 -11.87 0.73
C LYS A 117 -2.41 -10.51 1.22
N LEU A 118 -2.12 -10.44 2.52
CA LEU A 118 -1.44 -9.34 3.19
C LEU A 118 -0.10 -9.84 3.73
N GLY A 119 1.00 -9.12 3.49
CA GLY A 119 2.29 -9.41 4.11
C GLY A 119 2.32 -8.83 5.52
N ILE A 120 2.12 -9.68 6.53
CA ILE A 120 1.84 -9.23 7.92
C ILE A 120 3.09 -9.18 8.82
N SER A 121 4.10 -10.00 8.53
CA SER A 121 5.35 -10.03 9.29
C SER A 121 6.52 -10.42 8.41
N TYR A 122 7.72 -10.04 8.87
CA TYR A 122 8.99 -10.37 8.23
C TYR A 122 9.79 -11.29 9.13
N CYS A 123 10.38 -12.31 8.53
CA CYS A 123 11.31 -13.22 9.18
C CYS A 123 12.65 -13.22 8.44
N THR A 124 13.74 -13.29 9.20
CA THR A 124 15.06 -13.56 8.63
C THR A 124 15.15 -15.00 8.09
N GLU A 125 16.23 -15.33 7.37
CA GLU A 125 16.48 -16.69 6.89
C GLU A 125 16.50 -17.75 8.01
N TYR A 126 16.82 -17.32 9.24
CA TYR A 126 16.87 -18.13 10.46
C TYR A 126 15.57 -18.09 11.29
N ASP A 127 14.45 -17.70 10.66
CA ASP A 127 13.10 -17.65 11.26
C ASP A 127 12.97 -16.73 12.49
N LYS A 128 13.90 -15.78 12.65
CA LYS A 128 13.76 -14.68 13.62
C LYS A 128 12.86 -13.59 13.06
N GLU A 129 11.78 -13.28 13.78
CA GLU A 129 10.88 -12.17 13.46
C GLU A 129 11.60 -10.83 13.57
N ILE A 130 11.26 -9.91 12.66
CA ILE A 130 11.79 -8.56 12.62
C ILE A 130 10.73 -7.59 13.13
N GLU A 131 11.09 -6.81 14.15
CA GLU A 131 10.16 -5.91 14.85
C GLU A 131 9.71 -4.71 14.00
N SER A 132 10.56 -4.22 13.10
CA SER A 132 10.30 -3.03 12.28
C SER A 132 10.81 -3.18 10.85
N PHE A 133 10.35 -2.33 9.94
CA PHE A 133 10.84 -2.33 8.57
C PHE A 133 12.37 -2.11 8.52
N PRO A 134 13.15 -3.04 7.93
CA PRO A 134 14.60 -2.90 7.87
C PRO A 134 15.03 -1.95 6.76
N LEU A 135 15.98 -1.07 7.06
CA LEU A 135 16.57 -0.15 6.06
C LEU A 135 17.83 -0.72 5.39
N ASN A 136 18.35 -1.83 5.90
CA ASN A 136 19.43 -2.55 5.25
C ASN A 136 18.87 -3.33 4.05
N LEU A 137 19.30 -2.95 2.84
CA LEU A 137 18.91 -3.63 1.61
C LEU A 137 19.31 -5.10 1.66
N ASP A 138 20.56 -5.46 1.91
CA ASP A 138 20.99 -6.88 1.93
C ASP A 138 20.13 -7.78 2.84
N LEU A 139 19.56 -7.20 3.91
CA LEU A 139 18.59 -7.88 4.76
C LEU A 139 17.21 -7.97 4.09
N LEU A 140 16.67 -6.87 3.55
CA LEU A 140 15.39 -6.83 2.83
C LEU A 140 15.28 -7.88 1.72
N GLU A 141 16.37 -8.17 1.00
CA GLU A 141 16.40 -9.14 -0.10
C GLU A 141 16.23 -10.59 0.38
N LYS A 142 16.63 -10.86 1.61
CA LYS A 142 16.68 -12.20 2.21
C LYS A 142 15.50 -12.46 3.16
N ILE A 143 14.64 -11.48 3.36
CA ILE A 143 13.49 -11.61 4.25
C ILE A 143 12.45 -12.53 3.64
N LYS A 144 11.96 -13.43 4.47
CA LYS A 144 10.75 -14.22 4.21
C LYS A 144 9.55 -13.45 4.74
N VAL A 145 8.56 -13.26 3.88
CA VAL A 145 7.28 -12.63 4.27
C VAL A 145 6.29 -13.68 4.72
N THR A 146 5.70 -13.48 5.90
CA THR A 146 4.54 -14.25 6.32
C THR A 146 3.29 -13.57 5.77
N TYR A 147 2.48 -14.35 5.06
CA TYR A 147 1.25 -13.87 4.45
C TYR A 147 0.03 -14.34 5.23
N GLU A 148 -0.91 -13.41 5.42
CA GLU A 148 -2.27 -13.74 5.83
C GLU A 148 -3.18 -13.70 4.61
N SER A 149 -3.88 -14.80 4.36
CA SER A 149 -4.93 -14.84 3.35
C SER A 149 -6.16 -14.18 3.92
N THR A 150 -6.58 -13.06 3.34
CA THR A 150 -7.71 -12.30 3.86
C THR A 150 -9.00 -12.65 3.15
N MET A 151 -8.96 -12.95 1.84
CA MET A 151 -10.17 -13.17 1.06
C MET A 151 -9.96 -14.08 -0.16
N SER A 152 -11.07 -14.61 -0.70
CA SER A 152 -11.12 -15.31 -1.99
C SER A 152 -12.31 -14.82 -2.83
N ASN A 153 -12.12 -14.67 -4.14
CA ASN A 153 -13.17 -14.37 -5.15
C ASN A 153 -14.00 -13.10 -4.89
N MET A 154 -13.37 -12.04 -4.39
CA MET A 154 -14.04 -10.75 -4.21
C MET A 154 -14.59 -10.23 -5.55
N ARG A 155 -15.82 -9.70 -5.52
CA ARG A 155 -16.45 -9.11 -6.71
C ARG A 155 -16.90 -7.69 -6.42
N PHE A 156 -16.25 -6.72 -7.03
CA PHE A 156 -16.83 -5.39 -7.13
C PHE A 156 -17.84 -5.35 -8.27
N TYR A 157 -19.00 -4.80 -7.97
CA TYR A 157 -19.92 -4.33 -8.99
C TYR A 157 -19.80 -2.80 -9.00
N GLN A 158 -19.49 -2.21 -10.15
CA GLN A 158 -19.66 -0.78 -10.33
C GLN A 158 -21.17 -0.50 -10.37
N ASP A 159 -21.77 -0.31 -9.21
CA ASP A 159 -23.09 0.30 -9.10
C ASP A 159 -22.87 1.74 -8.58
N GLU A 160 -23.29 2.71 -9.41
CA GLU A 160 -23.18 4.14 -9.13
C GLU A 160 -23.94 4.55 -7.85
N ARG A 161 -24.82 3.68 -7.33
CA ARG A 161 -25.57 3.88 -6.09
C ARG A 161 -24.83 3.44 -4.83
N MET A 162 -23.73 2.70 -4.96
CA MET A 162 -22.88 2.39 -3.81
C MET A 162 -22.15 3.67 -3.44
N ILE A 163 -22.46 4.28 -2.29
CA ILE A 163 -21.85 5.56 -1.87
C ILE A 163 -21.14 5.38 -0.53
N SER A 164 -21.62 4.42 0.29
CA SER A 164 -21.15 4.15 1.64
C SER A 164 -20.37 2.84 1.75
N LEU A 165 -19.61 2.68 2.84
CA LEU A 165 -18.94 1.41 3.17
C LEU A 165 -19.92 0.22 3.23
N LEU A 166 -21.16 0.43 3.69
CA LEU A 166 -22.18 -0.62 3.82
C LEU A 166 -22.62 -1.18 2.46
N ASP A 167 -22.38 -0.43 1.38
CA ASP A 167 -22.69 -0.88 0.03
C ASP A 167 -21.59 -1.78 -0.53
N LEU A 168 -20.41 -1.84 0.12
CA LEU A 168 -19.34 -2.74 -0.29
C LEU A 168 -19.73 -4.21 -0.02
N PRO A 169 -19.32 -5.14 -0.89
CA PRO A 169 -19.43 -6.57 -0.60
C PRO A 169 -18.77 -6.88 0.76
N ASP A 170 -19.36 -7.79 1.54
CA ASP A 170 -18.82 -8.16 2.86
C ASP A 170 -17.34 -8.53 2.81
N THR A 171 -16.92 -9.23 1.75
CA THR A 171 -15.52 -9.56 1.48
C THR A 171 -14.60 -8.34 1.37
N ALA A 172 -15.05 -7.26 0.73
CA ALA A 172 -14.28 -6.03 0.61
C ALA A 172 -14.22 -5.30 1.96
N ARG A 173 -15.35 -5.25 2.67
CA ARG A 173 -15.43 -4.62 3.98
C ARG A 173 -14.52 -5.33 5.00
N MET A 174 -14.57 -6.66 5.07
CA MET A 174 -13.69 -7.46 5.93
C MET A 174 -12.20 -7.25 5.61
N HIS A 175 -11.85 -7.11 4.33
CA HIS A 175 -10.47 -6.82 3.93
C HIS A 175 -10.00 -5.45 4.45
N VAL A 176 -10.86 -4.43 4.35
CA VAL A 176 -10.57 -3.08 4.87
C VAL A 176 -10.48 -3.09 6.40
N GLU A 177 -11.46 -3.69 7.07
CA GLU A 177 -11.48 -3.85 8.53
C GLU A 177 -10.22 -4.56 9.03
N ARG A 178 -9.78 -5.61 8.31
CA ARG A 178 -8.56 -6.33 8.65
C ARG A 178 -7.30 -5.48 8.50
N ILE A 179 -7.23 -4.63 7.48
CA ILE A 179 -6.12 -3.68 7.31
C ILE A 179 -6.08 -2.69 8.48
N GLU A 180 -7.24 -2.15 8.87
CA GLU A 180 -7.35 -1.24 10.02
C GLU A 180 -6.93 -1.89 11.33
N GLU A 181 -7.39 -3.12 11.59
CA GLU A 181 -6.99 -3.90 12.77
C GLU A 181 -5.49 -4.11 12.83
N LEU A 182 -4.88 -4.45 11.69
CA LEU A 182 -3.46 -4.72 11.63
C LEU A 182 -2.64 -3.45 11.88
N ILE A 183 -3.05 -2.30 11.34
CA ILE A 183 -2.28 -1.05 11.41
C ILE A 183 -2.59 -0.24 12.67
N GLY A 184 -3.83 -0.31 13.17
CA GLY A 184 -4.34 0.53 14.26
C GLY A 184 -4.76 1.94 13.84
N ILE A 185 -4.94 2.21 12.54
CA ILE A 185 -5.34 3.52 12.00
C ILE A 185 -6.61 3.33 11.16
N PRO A 186 -7.65 4.18 11.33
CA PRO A 186 -8.90 4.06 10.59
C PRO A 186 -8.73 4.39 9.10
N VAL A 187 -9.48 3.68 8.26
CA VAL A 187 -9.62 3.96 6.82
C VAL A 187 -10.90 4.76 6.63
N HIS A 188 -10.80 6.04 6.26
CA HIS A 188 -11.98 6.88 6.01
C HIS A 188 -12.39 6.91 4.53
N TYR A 189 -11.45 6.60 3.63
CA TYR A 189 -11.66 6.73 2.19
C TYR A 189 -11.29 5.44 1.48
N ILE A 190 -12.15 5.00 0.55
CA ILE A 190 -11.94 3.79 -0.24
C ILE A 190 -12.20 4.10 -1.71
N GLY A 191 -11.15 4.02 -2.53
CA GLY A 191 -11.23 4.19 -3.97
C GLY A 191 -11.62 2.87 -4.67
N VAL A 192 -12.71 2.89 -5.42
CA VAL A 192 -13.27 1.76 -6.18
C VAL A 192 -13.28 2.00 -7.69
N GLY A 193 -12.47 2.96 -8.16
CA GLY A 193 -12.28 3.24 -9.57
C GLY A 193 -11.50 4.53 -9.83
N PRO A 194 -11.25 4.89 -11.10
CA PRO A 194 -10.46 6.06 -11.48
C PRO A 194 -11.25 7.38 -11.47
N GLY A 195 -12.59 7.32 -11.49
CA GLY A 195 -13.45 8.50 -11.51
C GLY A 195 -13.45 9.26 -10.19
N ARG A 196 -13.73 10.57 -10.22
CA ARG A 196 -13.84 11.39 -9.00
C ARG A 196 -14.94 10.89 -8.06
N ASP A 197 -16.02 10.40 -8.63
CA ASP A 197 -17.18 9.87 -7.90
C ASP A 197 -16.99 8.40 -7.46
N ALA A 198 -15.85 7.80 -7.79
CA ALA A 198 -15.50 6.42 -7.43
C ALA A 198 -14.77 6.33 -6.07
N LEU A 199 -15.09 7.23 -5.14
CA LEU A 199 -14.61 7.23 -3.75
C LEU A 199 -15.78 6.91 -2.81
N ARG A 200 -15.54 6.05 -1.83
CA ARG A 200 -16.49 5.70 -0.76
C ARG A 200 -15.97 6.22 0.56
N TYR A 201 -16.89 6.69 1.40
CA TYR A 201 -16.60 7.19 2.73
C TYR A 201 -16.99 6.16 3.78
N LYS A 202 -16.15 6.02 4.80
CA LYS A 202 -16.41 5.22 5.99
C LYS A 202 -16.67 6.12 7.19
#